data_AF-A0A2D9RX62-F1
#
_entry.id   AF-A0A2D9RX62-F1
#
_cell.length_a   1.000
_cell.length_b   1.000
_cell.length_c   1.000
_cell.angle_alpha   90.00
_cell.angle_beta   90.00
_cell.angle_gamma   90.00
#
_symmetry.space_group_name_H-M   'P 1'
#
loop_
_entity.id
_entity.type
_entity.pdbx_description
1 polymer ?
#
loop_
_entity_poly.entity_id
_entity_poly.type
_entity_poly.pdbx_seq_one_letter_code
_entity_poly.pdbx_strand_id
1 'polypeptide(L)'
;MVFKRIQQHNHQVGGNLISVRYQPLTTKLTLHSNNNQVLQKHLCFRPFHKVDVCIDGIFYTVKITWVILWQSRLYRKQTLIIKELLPQRRRRSITMISYGMCIILIRLLLGVLEA
;
A
#
# COMPACT_ATOMS: atom_id res chain seq x y z
N MET A 1 -2.36 -1.39 -20.26
CA MET A 1 -2.79 -1.07 -18.88
C MET A 1 -3.30 0.37 -18.85
N VAL A 2 -4.58 0.61 -18.53
CA VAL A 2 -5.12 1.98 -18.41
C VAL A 2 -4.62 2.62 -17.12
N PHE A 3 -4.01 3.80 -17.21
CA PHE A 3 -3.57 4.58 -16.04
C PHE A 3 -4.81 5.06 -15.26
N LYS A 4 -5.10 4.42 -14.13
CA LYS A 4 -6.13 4.92 -13.20
C LYS A 4 -5.53 6.04 -12.36
N ARG A 5 -6.04 7.26 -12.55
CA ARG A 5 -5.63 8.48 -11.82
C ARG A 5 -5.79 8.35 -10.30
N ILE A 6 -6.81 7.61 -9.86
CA ILE A 6 -7.10 7.35 -8.45
C ILE A 6 -7.26 5.85 -8.27
N GLN A 7 -6.52 5.29 -7.32
CA GLN A 7 -6.67 3.90 -6.89
C GLN A 7 -7.59 3.90 -5.67
N GLN A 8 -8.78 3.34 -5.82
CA GLN A 8 -9.74 3.20 -4.72
C GLN A 8 -9.96 1.72 -4.41
N HIS A 9 -10.02 1.39 -3.12
CA HIS A 9 -10.43 0.07 -2.65
C HIS A 9 -11.30 0.20 -1.41
N ASN A 10 -12.40 -0.56 -1.37
CA ASN A 10 -13.37 -0.53 -0.29
C ASN A 10 -13.18 -1.79 0.56
N HIS A 11 -13.22 -1.62 1.88
CA HIS A 11 -13.14 -2.68 2.87
C HIS A 11 -14.35 -2.58 3.79
N GLN A 12 -14.95 -3.72 4.12
CA GLN A 12 -15.96 -3.79 5.19
C GLN A 12 -15.25 -4.17 6.49
N VAL A 13 -15.31 -3.30 7.50
CA VAL A 13 -14.73 -3.56 8.83
C VAL A 13 -15.78 -3.26 9.88
N GLY A 14 -16.21 -4.28 10.63
CA GLY A 14 -17.15 -4.12 11.74
C GLY A 14 -18.48 -3.44 11.35
N GLY A 15 -19.01 -3.74 10.16
CA GLY A 15 -20.23 -3.12 9.63
C GLY A 15 -20.02 -1.77 8.92
N ASN A 16 -18.86 -1.12 9.08
CA ASN A 16 -18.54 0.15 8.45
C ASN A 16 -17.80 -0.04 7.12
N LEU A 17 -18.20 0.72 6.10
CA LEU A 17 -17.54 0.75 4.80
C LEU A 17 -16.39 1.75 4.83
N ILE A 18 -15.17 1.23 4.81
CA ILE A 18 -13.93 2.00 4.75
C ILE A 18 -13.49 2.07 3.29
N SER A 19 -13.53 3.25 2.69
CA SER A 19 -12.98 3.48 1.35
C SER A 19 -11.61 4.14 1.43
N VAL A 20 -10.61 3.46 0.89
CA VAL A 20 -9.24 3.93 0.81
C VAL A 20 -9.00 4.45 -0.59
N ARG A 21 -8.56 5.70 -0.69
CA ARG A 21 -8.18 6.32 -1.96
C ARG A 21 -6.70 6.68 -1.91
N TYR A 22 -6.02 6.39 -3.02
CA TYR A 22 -4.62 6.69 -3.21
C TYR A 22 -4.40 7.38 -4.55
N GLN A 23 -3.72 8.52 -4.52
CA GLN A 23 -3.29 9.26 -5.70
C GLN A 23 -1.79 9.00 -5.93
N PRO A 24 -1.40 8.32 -7.04
CA PRO A 24 -0.02 8.01 -7.33
C PRO A 24 0.88 9.24 -7.50
N LEU A 25 0.37 10.30 -8.15
CA LEU A 25 1.13 11.49 -8.49
C LEU A 25 1.54 12.31 -7.25
N THR A 26 0.58 12.54 -6.36
CA THR A 26 0.79 13.33 -5.13
C THR A 26 1.21 12.46 -3.95
N THR A 27 1.24 11.14 -4.14
CA THR A 27 1.42 10.13 -3.07
C THR A 27 0.44 10.34 -1.90
N LYS A 28 -0.73 10.94 -2.18
CA LYS A 28 -1.74 11.26 -1.19
C LYS A 28 -2.59 10.02 -0.91
N LEU A 29 -2.67 9.65 0.36
CA LEU A 29 -3.55 8.60 0.85
C LEU A 29 -4.66 9.24 1.69
N THR A 30 -5.89 8.99 1.29
CA THR A 30 -7.09 9.44 2.00
C THR A 30 -7.93 8.24 2.39
N LEU A 31 -8.31 8.18 3.66
CA LEU A 31 -9.19 7.15 4.19
C LEU A 31 -10.53 7.80 4.54
N HIS A 32 -11.59 7.29 3.94
CA HIS A 32 -12.95 7.68 4.24
C HIS A 32 -13.65 6.52 4.95
N SER A 33 -14.38 6.83 6.02
CA SER A 33 -15.27 5.90 6.70
C SER A 33 -16.68 6.43 6.58
N ASN A 34 -17.59 5.66 5.98
CA ASN A 34 -18.98 6.06 5.77
C ASN A 34 -19.14 7.49 5.21
N ASN A 35 -18.43 7.77 4.10
CA ASN A 35 -18.30 9.08 3.43
C ASN A 35 -17.54 10.20 4.17
N ASN A 36 -17.27 10.08 5.47
CA ASN A 36 -16.48 11.06 6.20
C ASN A 36 -14.98 10.82 6.01
N GLN A 37 -14.23 11.89 5.71
CA GLN A 37 -12.78 11.83 5.59
C GLN A 37 -12.15 11.71 6.99
N VAL A 38 -11.61 10.55 7.31
CA VAL A 38 -11.02 10.27 8.63
C VAL A 38 -9.51 10.48 8.63
N LEU A 39 -8.86 10.25 7.49
CA LEU A 39 -7.42 10.45 7.38
C LEU A 39 -7.04 11.05 6.03
N GLN A 40 -6.08 11.98 6.06
CA GLN A 40 -5.34 12.44 4.91
C GLN A 40 -3.84 12.47 5.23
N LYS A 41 -3.03 11.74 4.47
CA LYS A 41 -1.58 11.72 4.64
C LYS A 41 -0.86 11.72 3.29
N HIS A 42 0.21 12.49 3.19
CA HIS A 42 1.14 12.43 2.05
C HIS A 42 2.28 11.47 2.38
N LEU A 43 2.55 10.55 1.47
CA LEU A 43 3.54 9.48 1.61
C LEU A 43 4.89 9.85 0.97
N CYS A 44 5.15 11.14 0.79
CA CYS A 44 6.35 11.61 0.11
C CYS A 44 7.59 11.48 1.01
N PHE A 45 8.75 11.21 0.41
CA PHE A 45 10.09 11.15 1.01
C PHE A 45 10.37 10.11 2.10
N ARG A 46 9.35 9.54 2.77
CA ARG A 46 9.57 8.59 3.87
C ARG A 46 9.18 7.15 3.48
N PRO A 47 10.06 6.16 3.74
CA PRO A 47 9.77 4.78 3.39
C PRO A 47 8.78 4.08 4.31
N PHE A 48 8.71 4.52 5.57
CA PHE A 48 7.84 3.94 6.59
C PHE A 48 6.94 5.03 7.16
N HIS A 49 5.64 4.77 7.15
CA HIS A 49 4.64 5.66 7.75
C HIS A 49 3.80 4.87 8.73
N LYS A 50 3.65 5.42 9.94
CA LYS A 50 2.72 4.96 10.96
C LYS A 50 1.74 6.10 11.22
N VAL A 51 0.46 5.79 11.18
CA VAL A 51 -0.59 6.78 11.35
C VAL A 51 -1.71 6.18 12.19
N ASP A 52 -2.01 6.82 13.31
CA ASP A 52 -3.15 6.43 14.13
C ASP A 52 -4.40 7.17 13.66
N VAL A 53 -5.50 6.45 13.60
CA VAL A 53 -6.78 6.90 13.06
C VAL A 53 -7.87 6.46 14.03
N CYS A 54 -8.71 7.39 14.48
CA CYS A 54 -9.90 7.05 15.24
C CYS A 54 -11.08 6.95 14.26
N ILE A 55 -11.68 5.77 14.16
CA ILE A 55 -12.90 5.54 13.39
C ILE A 55 -13.97 5.11 14.39
N ASP A 56 -15.05 5.87 14.50
CA ASP A 56 -16.22 5.48 15.32
C ASP A 56 -15.86 5.18 16.79
N GLY A 57 -14.98 6.00 17.37
CA GLY A 57 -14.47 5.83 18.74
C GLY A 57 -13.43 4.70 18.92
N ILE A 58 -13.11 3.96 17.86
CA ILE A 58 -12.11 2.89 17.89
C ILE A 58 -10.79 3.39 17.28
N PHE A 59 -9.70 3.18 18.02
CA PHE A 59 -8.35 3.50 17.56
C PHE A 59 -7.79 2.39 16.65
N TYR A 60 -7.40 2.79 15.44
CA TYR A 60 -6.72 1.96 14.44
C TYR A 60 -5.34 2.54 14.14
N THR A 61 -4.36 1.68 13.91
CA THR A 61 -3.02 2.07 13.48
C THR A 61 -2.80 1.59 12.05
N VAL A 62 -2.64 2.54 11.12
CA VAL A 62 -2.29 2.30 9.73
C VAL A 62 -0.76 2.29 9.62
N LYS A 63 -0.19 1.17 9.18
CA LYS A 63 1.25 1.04 8.87
C LYS A 63 1.43 0.89 7.37
N ILE A 64 2.30 1.73 6.81
CA ILE A 64 2.54 1.79 5.37
C ILE A 64 4.05 1.72 5.12
N THR A 65 4.45 0.85 4.21
CA THR A 65 5.87 0.63 3.84
C THR A 65 6.02 0.70 2.33
N TRP A 66 6.98 1.49 1.82
CA TRP A 66 7.25 1.66 0.38
C TRP A 66 8.64 1.25 -0.12
N VAL A 67 9.59 0.85 0.73
CA VAL A 67 10.99 0.69 0.28
C VAL A 67 11.13 -0.31 -0.88
N ILE A 68 10.62 -1.52 -0.69
CA ILE A 68 10.84 -2.65 -1.61
C ILE A 68 9.48 -3.16 -2.07
N LEU A 69 8.68 -3.60 -1.10
CA LEU A 69 7.31 -4.06 -1.32
C LEU A 69 6.33 -3.02 -0.77
N TRP A 70 5.50 -2.46 -1.64
CA TRP A 70 4.40 -1.62 -1.18
C TRP A 70 3.44 -2.47 -0.34
N GLN A 71 3.32 -2.09 0.93
CA GLN A 71 2.41 -2.73 1.87
C GLN A 71 1.70 -1.69 2.70
N SER A 72 0.39 -1.88 2.85
CA SER A 72 -0.48 -1.02 3.63
C SER A 72 -1.32 -1.90 4.55
N ARG A 73 -1.07 -1.84 5.86
CA ARG A 73 -1.72 -2.70 6.86
C ARG A 73 -2.52 -1.88 7.85
N LEU A 74 -3.70 -2.38 8.24
CA LEU A 74 -4.51 -1.80 9.30
C LEU A 74 -4.47 -2.69 10.55
N TYR A 75 -4.05 -2.11 11.66
CA TYR A 75 -4.01 -2.74 12.97
C TYR A 75 -5.07 -2.14 13.90
N ARG A 76 -5.60 -2.92 14.82
CA ARG A 76 -6.43 -2.47 15.95
C ARG A 76 -5.85 -3.09 17.21
N LYS A 77 -5.39 -2.28 18.17
CA LYS A 77 -4.82 -2.76 19.45
C LYS A 77 -3.92 -4.00 19.28
N GLN A 78 -3.01 -3.95 18.30
CA GLN A 78 -2.06 -5.03 17.91
C GLN A 78 -2.62 -6.19 17.06
N THR A 79 -3.94 -6.35 16.94
CA THR A 79 -4.56 -7.30 16.01
C THR A 79 -4.55 -6.75 14.58
N LEU A 80 -4.10 -7.57 13.62
CA LEU A 80 -4.14 -7.21 12.20
C LEU A 80 -5.57 -7.42 11.66
N ILE A 81 -6.23 -6.35 11.23
CA ILE A 81 -7.60 -6.40 10.68
C ILE A 81 -7.56 -6.47 9.16
N ILE A 82 -6.76 -5.60 8.54
CA ILE A 82 -6.62 -5.58 7.08
C ILE A 82 -5.15 -5.84 6.75
N LYS A 83 -4.93 -6.94 6.02
CA LYS A 83 -3.61 -7.35 5.54
C LYS A 83 -3.07 -6.45 4.44
N GLU A 84 -3.94 -5.90 3.59
CA GLU A 84 -3.55 -5.00 2.49
C GLU A 84 -4.66 -3.99 2.17
N LEU A 85 -4.46 -2.70 2.46
CA LEU A 85 -5.44 -1.66 2.12
C LEU A 85 -5.49 -1.38 0.61
N LEU A 86 -4.37 -1.54 -0.11
CA LEU A 86 -4.22 -1.27 -1.55
C LEU A 86 -3.57 -2.45 -2.31
N PRO A 87 -4.31 -3.54 -2.57
CA PRO A 87 -3.75 -4.75 -3.19
C PRO A 87 -3.23 -4.53 -4.61
N GLN A 88 -3.85 -3.60 -5.35
CA GLN A 88 -3.47 -3.32 -6.74
C GLN A 88 -2.02 -2.82 -6.86
N ARG A 89 -1.58 -1.97 -5.92
CA ARG A 89 -0.23 -1.41 -5.95
C ARG A 89 0.82 -2.40 -5.50
N ARG A 90 0.48 -3.27 -4.53
CA ARG A 90 1.34 -4.38 -4.13
C ARG A 90 1.64 -5.33 -5.29
N ARG A 91 0.64 -5.66 -6.11
CA ARG A 91 0.86 -6.50 -7.31
C ARG A 91 1.88 -5.89 -8.25
N ARG A 92 1.79 -4.59 -8.54
CA ARG A 92 2.78 -3.88 -9.39
C ARG A 92 4.20 -3.93 -8.81
N SER A 93 4.33 -3.72 -7.51
CA SER A 93 5.62 -3.78 -6.82
C SER A 93 6.22 -5.18 -6.86
N ILE A 94 5.42 -6.23 -6.63
CA ILE A 94 5.87 -7.64 -6.78
C ILE A 94 6.32 -7.92 -8.20
N THR A 95 5.52 -7.52 -9.21
CA THR A 95 5.86 -7.72 -10.61
C THR A 95 7.18 -7.03 -11.00
N MET A 96 7.40 -5.78 -10.56
CA MET A 96 8.65 -5.07 -10.82
C MET A 96 9.86 -5.79 -10.19
N ILE A 97 9.72 -6.28 -8.95
CA ILE A 97 10.78 -7.04 -8.28
C ILE A 97 11.06 -8.34 -9.01
N SER A 98 10.03 -9.09 -9.40
CA SER A 98 10.23 -10.36 -10.11
C SER A 98 10.94 -10.15 -11.46
N TYR A 99 10.56 -9.11 -12.22
CA TYR A 99 11.26 -8.77 -13.46
C TYR A 99 12.72 -8.37 -13.21
N GLY A 100 12.99 -7.55 -12.19
CA GLY A 100 14.34 -7.16 -11.82
C GLY A 100 15.21 -8.36 -11.46
N MET A 101 14.70 -9.29 -10.65
CA MET A 101 15.39 -10.53 -10.29
C MET A 101 15.72 -11.39 -11.51
N CYS A 102 14.78 -11.55 -12.45
CA CYS A 102 15.02 -12.30 -13.68
C CYS A 102 16.14 -11.69 -14.53
N ILE A 103 16.19 -10.36 -14.66
CA ILE A 103 17.25 -9.67 -15.43
C ILE A 103 18.62 -9.88 -14.76
N ILE A 104 18.70 -9.79 -13.43
CA ILE A 104 19.93 -10.02 -12.68
C ILE A 104 20.41 -11.47 -12.86
N LEU A 105 19.50 -12.45 -12.77
CA LEU A 105 19.79 -13.86 -13.00
C LEU A 105 20.35 -14.11 -14.41
N ILE A 106 19.73 -13.52 -15.44
CA ILE A 106 20.19 -13.64 -16.84
C ILE A 106 21.59 -13.02 -17.01
N ARG A 107 21.82 -11.84 -16.41
CA ARG A 107 23.13 -11.16 -16.47
C ARG A 107 24.23 -11.98 -15.78
N LEU A 108 23.94 -12.59 -14.63
CA LEU A 108 24.89 -13.45 -13.93
C LEU A 108 25.19 -14.72 -14.73
N LEU A 109 24.19 -15.36 -15.32
CA LEU A 109 24.40 -16.55 -16.17
C LEU A 109 25.24 -16.24 -17.40
N LEU A 110 24.99 -15.11 -18.08
CA LEU A 110 25.80 -14.67 -19.23
C LEU A 110 27.24 -14.34 -18.82
N GLY A 111 27.44 -13.59 -17.73
CA GLY A 111 28.77 -13.24 -17.24
C GLY A 111 29.60 -14.43 -16.73
N VAL A 112 28.95 -15.50 -16.26
CA VAL A 112 29.60 -16.77 -15.90
C VAL A 112 29.91 -17.63 -17.12
N LEU A 113 29.16 -17.51 -18.21
CA LEU A 113 29.41 -18.24 -19.45
C LEU A 113 30.57 -17.65 -20.26
N GLU A 114 30.86 -16.35 -20.09
CA GLU A 114 31.97 -15.65 -20.75
C GLU A 114 33.30 -15.70 -19.97
N ALA A 115 33.30 -16.23 -18.74
CA ALA A 115 34.49 -16.36 -17.87
C ALA A 115 35.03 -17.80 -17.86
#